data_AF-A0AAW1GLX9-F1
#
_entry.id   AF-A0AAW1GLX9-F1
#
_cell.length_a   1.000
_cell.length_b   1.000
_cell.length_c   1.000
_cell.angle_alpha   90.00
_cell.angle_beta   90.00
_cell.angle_gamma   90.00
#
_symmetry.space_group_name_H-M   'P 1'
#
loop_
_entity.id
_entity.type
_entity.pdbx_description
1 polymer ?
#
loop_
_entity_poly.entity_id
_entity_poly.type
_entity_poly.pdbx_seq_one_letter_code
_entity_poly.pdbx_strand_id
1 'polypeptide(L)'
;MELLQCSSTSTHHLHHFPSINSHPIHFLPSSTFLPHQNFIFHHKFPSFCLTNSKLPPFTAKPKSFNHLFVKASAKAGAADSTPSVNKISEFRDAFWRFLRPHTIRGTALGSCALVVRALIEHPNLIRWSLVLKAVSGLLALICGNGYIVGINQIYDIGIDKVNKPYLPIAAGDLSVKSAWLLVVMFAVAGLSIVATNYGSFITSLYCLGLFLGTIYSVPPFRMKRFPVIAFLIIATVRGFLLNFGVYYATRAALGLPFEWSYPVVFITTFVTLFALVIAITKDLPDVEGDRKYQISTLATKLGVKKIALLGTGLLLVNYIGSIFAAAYMPQAFRRSLMIPAHTILALCLIFQAWLLDQANYSKDAITSFYRFIWNLFYAEYIIFPLL
;
A
#
# COMPACT_ATOMS: atom_id res chain seq x y z
N MET A 1 17.00 13.74 -56.95
CA MET A 1 17.32 14.71 -58.01
C MET A 1 15.99 15.11 -58.62
N GLU A 2 15.60 16.37 -58.39
CA GLU A 2 14.54 17.21 -59.01
C GLU A 2 13.08 16.68 -59.02
N LEU A 3 12.10 17.28 -58.32
CA LEU A 3 11.54 18.66 -58.27
C LEU A 3 10.40 18.93 -59.27
N LEU A 4 9.40 19.68 -58.76
CA LEU A 4 8.23 20.39 -59.34
C LEU A 4 6.90 19.83 -58.76
N GLN A 5 6.16 20.43 -57.82
CA GLN A 5 5.92 21.81 -57.37
C GLN A 5 5.16 22.72 -58.36
N CYS A 6 3.86 22.93 -58.09
CA CYS A 6 3.07 24.17 -58.26
C CYS A 6 1.74 23.97 -57.50
N SER A 7 1.40 24.66 -56.38
CA SER A 7 0.95 26.06 -56.21
C SER A 7 -0.32 26.36 -57.06
N SER A 8 -1.43 26.92 -56.58
CA SER A 8 -1.58 28.06 -55.65
C SER A 8 -3.02 28.28 -55.14
N THR A 9 -3.13 28.72 -53.88
CA THR A 9 -3.98 29.81 -53.32
C THR A 9 -5.52 29.89 -53.53
N SER A 10 -6.26 30.00 -52.41
CA SER A 10 -7.00 31.24 -52.08
C SER A 10 -7.31 31.36 -50.57
N THR A 11 -6.92 32.54 -50.08
CA THR A 11 -7.27 33.34 -48.88
C THR A 11 -8.78 33.54 -48.66
N HIS A 12 -9.36 34.04 -47.56
CA HIS A 12 -9.01 34.62 -46.25
C HIS A 12 -10.37 34.71 -45.50
N HIS A 13 -10.44 34.60 -44.17
CA HIS A 13 -11.28 35.47 -43.33
C HIS A 13 -10.92 35.25 -41.84
N LEU A 14 -10.23 36.25 -41.27
CA LEU A 14 -9.97 36.41 -39.85
C LEU A 14 -11.18 37.08 -39.19
N HIS A 15 -11.62 36.57 -38.04
CA HIS A 15 -12.44 37.33 -37.09
C HIS A 15 -11.66 37.57 -35.79
N HIS A 16 -11.51 38.86 -35.48
CA HIS A 16 -11.03 39.44 -34.24
C HIS A 16 -11.84 38.99 -33.01
N PHE A 17 -11.16 38.71 -31.90
CA PHE A 17 -11.71 38.88 -30.54
C PHE A 17 -10.67 39.61 -29.66
N PRO A 18 -11.11 40.48 -28.74
CA PRO A 18 -10.27 41.53 -28.17
C PRO A 18 -9.48 41.08 -26.93
N SER A 19 -8.29 41.66 -26.82
CA SER A 19 -7.36 41.64 -25.69
C SER A 19 -7.97 42.24 -24.42
N ILE A 20 -7.95 41.49 -23.32
CA ILE A 20 -8.24 42.01 -21.98
C ILE A 20 -6.93 42.35 -21.28
N ASN A 21 -6.91 43.58 -20.78
CA ASN A 21 -5.79 44.29 -20.18
C ASN A 21 -5.19 43.62 -18.95
N SER A 22 -3.86 43.60 -18.94
CA SER A 22 -3.00 43.47 -17.77
C SER A 22 -3.10 44.72 -16.89
N HIS A 23 -3.56 44.56 -15.65
CA HIS A 23 -3.35 45.57 -14.59
C HIS A 23 -2.30 45.06 -13.58
N PRO A 24 -1.27 45.87 -13.25
CA PRO A 24 -0.27 45.52 -12.26
C PRO A 24 -0.81 45.79 -10.85
N ILE A 25 -0.66 44.81 -9.95
CA ILE A 25 -0.91 45.03 -8.52
C ILE A 25 0.30 45.74 -7.94
N HIS A 26 0.10 47.01 -7.58
CA HIS A 26 1.05 47.85 -6.87
C HIS A 26 1.26 47.38 -5.43
N PHE A 27 2.54 47.20 -5.06
CA PHE A 27 3.05 47.29 -3.70
C PHE A 27 3.03 48.75 -3.23
N LEU A 28 2.62 49.00 -1.98
CA LEU A 28 2.86 50.21 -1.18
C LEU A 28 2.76 49.82 0.33
N PRO A 29 3.32 50.61 1.27
CA PRO A 29 4.37 50.12 2.15
C PRO A 29 4.06 50.26 3.65
N SER A 30 5.06 49.84 4.41
CA SER A 30 5.35 49.93 5.85
C SER A 30 4.85 51.17 6.62
N SER A 31 4.23 50.93 7.77
CA SER A 31 4.28 51.72 9.02
C SER A 31 3.58 50.85 10.08
N THR A 32 4.04 50.60 11.31
CA THR A 32 4.91 51.38 12.21
C THR A 32 5.36 50.46 13.35
N PHE A 33 6.58 50.70 13.82
CA PHE A 33 7.23 50.10 14.98
C PHE A 33 6.61 50.52 16.33
N LEU A 34 6.96 49.75 17.38
CA LEU A 34 7.01 50.03 18.85
C LEU A 34 5.96 49.31 19.73
N PRO A 35 6.28 48.97 21.00
CA PRO A 35 7.29 47.97 21.39
C PRO A 35 6.78 47.01 22.49
N HIS A 36 7.63 46.03 22.83
CA HIS A 36 7.59 45.14 23.99
C HIS A 36 6.83 45.66 25.23
N GLN A 37 5.85 44.87 25.71
CA GLN A 37 5.51 44.80 27.13
C GLN A 37 5.74 43.38 27.65
N ASN A 38 6.74 43.27 28.52
CA ASN A 38 7.00 42.12 29.37
C ASN A 38 5.85 41.95 30.37
N PHE A 39 5.02 40.93 30.20
CA PHE A 39 4.14 40.46 31.27
C PHE A 39 4.88 39.44 32.13
N ILE A 40 5.45 39.94 33.22
CA ILE A 40 5.94 39.16 34.35
C ILE A 40 4.71 38.64 35.10
N PHE A 41 4.43 37.34 35.00
CA PHE A 41 3.46 36.67 35.88
C PHE A 41 4.14 36.29 37.20
N HIS A 42 3.91 37.11 38.23
CA HIS A 42 4.14 36.75 39.62
C HIS A 42 3.05 35.75 40.07
N HIS A 43 3.37 34.47 40.17
CA HIS A 43 2.58 33.54 40.98
C HIS A 43 3.23 33.37 42.36
N LYS A 44 2.57 33.97 43.36
CA LYS A 44 2.82 33.80 44.79
C LYS A 44 2.51 32.34 45.21
N PHE A 45 3.48 31.68 45.80
CA PHE A 45 3.29 30.52 46.67
C PHE A 45 2.69 30.96 48.01
N PRO A 46 1.72 30.24 48.59
CA PRO A 46 1.45 30.29 50.02
C PRO A 46 2.19 29.15 50.73
N SER A 47 3.10 29.53 51.64
CA SER A 47 3.56 28.68 52.74
C SER A 47 2.52 28.75 53.85
N PHE A 48 2.12 27.61 54.42
CA PHE A 48 1.49 27.56 55.74
C PHE A 48 1.93 26.34 56.54
N CYS A 49 2.04 26.58 57.85
CA CYS A 49 2.79 25.87 58.87
C CYS A 49 2.31 24.46 59.24
N LEU A 50 3.27 23.75 59.83
CA LEU A 50 3.15 22.53 60.62
C LEU A 50 2.16 22.63 61.78
N THR A 51 1.44 21.53 62.02
CA THR A 51 1.01 21.13 63.37
C THR A 51 1.29 19.64 63.60
N ASN A 52 1.86 19.37 64.78
CA ASN A 52 2.22 18.06 65.32
C ASN A 52 0.97 17.23 65.68
N SER A 53 1.01 15.93 65.40
CA SER A 53 0.26 14.93 66.18
C SER A 53 1.07 13.63 66.34
N LYS A 54 1.31 13.27 67.61
CA LYS A 54 1.92 12.02 68.09
C LYS A 54 0.84 10.96 68.28
N LEU A 55 1.15 9.69 68.00
CA LEU A 55 0.46 8.47 68.50
C LEU A 55 1.44 7.27 68.41
N PRO A 56 1.24 6.15 69.16
CA PRO A 56 2.25 5.53 70.04
C PRO A 56 2.87 4.22 69.48
N PRO A 57 3.85 3.61 70.18
CA PRO A 57 4.61 2.49 69.65
C PRO A 57 3.96 1.14 69.95
N PHE A 58 3.99 0.23 68.98
CA PHE A 58 3.73 -1.20 69.21
C PHE A 58 4.89 -2.05 68.69
N THR A 59 5.27 -2.99 69.56
CA THR A 59 6.44 -3.85 69.55
C THR A 59 6.18 -5.14 68.74
N ALA A 60 7.19 -5.60 67.98
CA ALA A 60 7.20 -6.94 67.41
C ALA A 60 8.57 -7.61 67.60
N LYS A 61 8.55 -8.80 68.21
CA LYS A 61 9.69 -9.65 68.59
C LYS A 61 10.37 -10.32 67.38
N PRO A 62 11.65 -10.73 67.48
CA PRO A 62 12.36 -11.43 66.42
C PRO A 62 12.14 -12.95 66.47
N LYS A 63 12.09 -13.62 65.32
CA LYS A 63 12.22 -15.09 65.22
C LYS A 63 13.18 -15.50 64.10
N SER A 64 14.39 -15.84 64.53
CA SER A 64 15.20 -17.01 64.14
C SER A 64 14.99 -17.62 62.75
N PHE A 65 15.95 -17.41 61.86
CA PHE A 65 16.20 -18.23 60.68
C PHE A 65 17.04 -19.46 61.07
N ASN A 66 16.50 -20.67 60.87
CA ASN A 66 17.29 -21.90 60.91
C ASN A 66 17.77 -22.27 59.50
N HIS A 67 19.07 -22.51 59.41
CA HIS A 67 19.78 -23.05 58.27
C HIS A 67 19.22 -24.42 57.83
N LEU A 68 18.96 -24.58 56.53
CA LEU A 68 19.12 -25.87 55.86
C LEU A 68 20.01 -25.71 54.64
N PHE A 69 21.19 -26.32 54.74
CA PHE A 69 22.15 -26.55 53.67
C PHE A 69 21.50 -27.42 52.58
N VAL A 70 21.36 -26.90 51.36
CA VAL A 70 21.22 -27.75 50.17
C VAL A 70 22.42 -27.50 49.28
N LYS A 71 23.19 -28.59 49.17
CA LYS A 71 24.46 -28.75 48.49
C LYS A 71 24.29 -28.45 46.99
N ALA A 72 25.08 -27.50 46.50
CA ALA A 72 25.25 -27.27 45.07
C ALA A 72 25.74 -28.56 44.39
N SER A 73 25.00 -29.03 43.40
CA SER A 73 25.50 -29.98 42.40
C SER A 73 25.51 -29.24 41.07
N ALA A 74 26.73 -28.88 40.64
CA ALA A 74 26.98 -28.36 39.31
C ALA A 74 26.63 -29.45 38.29
N LYS A 75 25.51 -29.30 37.59
CA LYS A 75 25.31 -29.97 36.31
C LYS A 75 25.90 -29.08 35.23
N ALA A 76 27.12 -29.42 34.85
CA ALA A 76 27.77 -28.94 33.65
C ALA A 76 26.89 -29.22 32.41
N GLY A 77 26.76 -28.19 31.58
CA GLY A 77 26.51 -28.23 30.14
C GLY A 77 25.57 -29.31 29.61
N ALA A 78 24.27 -29.00 29.56
CA ALA A 78 23.51 -29.34 28.36
C ALA A 78 23.69 -28.16 27.41
N ALA A 79 24.48 -28.33 26.35
CA ALA A 79 24.49 -27.39 25.24
C ALA A 79 23.08 -27.36 24.66
N ASP A 80 22.34 -26.31 24.98
CA ASP A 80 21.08 -25.98 24.35
C ASP A 80 21.27 -25.95 22.83
N SER A 81 20.76 -26.94 22.12
CA SER A 81 20.65 -26.98 20.67
C SER A 81 19.49 -26.09 20.16
N THR A 82 18.97 -25.20 21.01
CA THR A 82 17.77 -24.36 20.82
C THR A 82 17.99 -22.88 20.43
N PRO A 83 19.20 -22.27 20.41
CA PRO A 83 19.36 -20.87 19.98
C PRO A 83 19.17 -20.64 18.47
N SER A 84 19.51 -21.63 17.64
CA SER A 84 19.53 -21.45 16.17
C SER A 84 18.14 -21.55 15.53
N VAL A 85 17.31 -22.48 16.01
CA VAL A 85 15.94 -22.68 15.51
C VAL A 85 15.04 -21.48 15.84
N ASN A 86 15.20 -20.91 17.03
CA ASN A 86 14.48 -19.69 17.45
C ASN A 86 14.85 -18.49 16.56
N LYS A 87 16.16 -18.29 16.28
CA LYS A 87 16.64 -17.23 15.38
C LYS A 87 16.11 -17.36 13.94
N ILE A 88 16.02 -18.58 13.42
CA ILE A 88 15.46 -18.82 12.07
C ILE A 88 13.97 -18.50 12.04
N SER A 89 13.22 -18.91 13.07
CA SER A 89 11.78 -18.62 13.16
C SER A 89 11.50 -17.13 13.29
N GLU A 90 12.26 -16.42 14.12
CA GLU A 90 12.19 -14.96 14.29
C GLU A 90 12.51 -14.22 12.99
N PHE A 91 13.59 -14.63 12.30
CA PHE A 91 13.93 -14.05 11.01
C PHE A 91 12.86 -14.30 9.95
N ARG A 92 12.30 -15.51 9.91
CA ARG A 92 11.21 -15.86 8.97
C ARG A 92 9.98 -15.00 9.22
N ASP A 93 9.60 -14.79 10.48
CA ASP A 93 8.48 -13.93 10.85
C ASP A 93 8.76 -12.46 10.48
N ALA A 94 9.94 -11.94 10.81
CA ALA A 94 10.37 -10.61 10.43
C ALA A 94 10.37 -10.42 8.90
N PHE A 95 10.85 -11.41 8.15
CA PHE A 95 10.85 -11.42 6.69
C PHE A 95 9.43 -11.43 6.12
N TRP A 96 8.51 -12.20 6.70
CA TRP A 96 7.11 -12.22 6.28
C TRP A 96 6.41 -10.89 6.53
N ARG A 97 6.65 -10.27 7.70
CA ARG A 97 6.16 -8.90 8.00
C ARG A 97 6.79 -7.86 7.06
N PHE A 98 8.07 -7.99 6.75
CA PHE A 98 8.81 -7.11 5.83
C PHE A 98 8.13 -7.07 4.46
N LEU A 99 7.71 -8.22 3.93
CA LEU A 99 7.06 -8.35 2.62
C LEU A 99 5.63 -7.79 2.57
N ARG A 100 5.04 -7.38 3.70
CA ARG A 100 3.63 -6.93 3.81
C ARG A 100 2.66 -7.97 3.25
N PRO A 101 2.23 -8.97 4.06
CA PRO A 101 1.50 -10.14 3.60
C PRO A 101 0.25 -9.86 2.75
N HIS A 102 -0.48 -8.79 3.05
CA HIS A 102 -1.66 -8.39 2.28
C HIS A 102 -1.32 -8.07 0.81
N THR A 103 -0.21 -7.37 0.57
CA THR A 103 0.24 -7.05 -0.80
C THR A 103 0.72 -8.30 -1.54
N ILE A 104 1.40 -9.23 -0.85
CA ILE A 104 1.88 -10.50 -1.43
C ILE A 104 0.69 -11.35 -1.88
N ARG A 105 -0.30 -11.54 -1.01
CA ARG A 105 -1.53 -12.30 -1.35
C ARG A 105 -2.20 -11.76 -2.60
N GLY A 106 -2.40 -10.45 -2.68
CA GLY A 106 -3.00 -9.84 -3.88
C GLY A 106 -2.13 -9.97 -5.14
N THR A 107 -0.80 -9.98 -5.01
CA THR A 107 0.12 -10.18 -6.15
C THR A 107 0.03 -11.62 -6.66
N ALA A 108 0.07 -12.58 -5.74
CA ALA A 108 -0.04 -14.00 -6.06
C ALA A 108 -1.39 -14.33 -6.69
N LEU A 109 -2.48 -13.87 -6.07
CA LEU A 109 -3.83 -14.08 -6.62
C LEU A 109 -3.97 -13.44 -8.00
N GLY A 110 -3.57 -12.18 -8.18
CA GLY A 110 -3.68 -11.51 -9.48
C GLY A 110 -2.85 -12.19 -10.57
N SER A 111 -1.60 -12.53 -10.27
CA SER A 111 -0.73 -13.24 -11.21
C SER A 111 -1.31 -14.60 -11.60
N CYS A 112 -1.73 -15.40 -10.61
CA CYS A 112 -2.34 -16.72 -10.88
C CYS A 112 -3.63 -16.58 -11.67
N ALA A 113 -4.50 -15.64 -11.32
CA ALA A 113 -5.79 -15.46 -11.97
C ALA A 113 -5.66 -15.07 -13.45
N LEU A 114 -4.71 -14.19 -13.79
CA LEU A 114 -4.42 -13.81 -15.18
C LEU A 114 -3.81 -14.95 -16.00
N VAL A 115 -2.91 -15.72 -15.39
CA VAL A 115 -2.37 -16.93 -16.04
C VAL A 115 -3.51 -17.92 -16.30
N VAL A 116 -4.32 -18.23 -15.29
CA VAL A 116 -5.46 -19.15 -15.43
C VAL A 116 -6.44 -18.65 -16.48
N ARG A 117 -6.76 -17.36 -16.50
CA ARG A 117 -7.64 -16.79 -17.51
C ARG A 117 -7.11 -16.99 -18.93
N ALA A 118 -5.84 -16.67 -19.17
CA ALA A 118 -5.21 -16.86 -20.47
C ALA A 118 -5.21 -18.34 -20.90
N LEU A 119 -5.09 -19.27 -19.94
CA LEU A 119 -5.13 -20.70 -20.22
C LEU A 119 -6.53 -21.22 -20.53
N ILE A 120 -7.56 -20.70 -19.85
CA ILE A 120 -8.96 -21.02 -20.15
C ILE A 120 -9.34 -20.52 -21.55
N GLU A 121 -8.79 -19.38 -21.98
CA GLU A 121 -9.01 -18.86 -23.34
C GLU A 121 -8.32 -19.72 -24.42
N HIS A 122 -7.25 -20.45 -24.08
CA HIS A 122 -6.44 -21.22 -25.03
C HIS A 122 -6.04 -22.62 -24.50
N PRO A 123 -7.00 -23.52 -24.20
CA PRO A 123 -6.73 -24.78 -23.52
C PRO A 123 -5.81 -25.72 -24.32
N ASN A 124 -5.87 -25.67 -25.65
CA ASN A 124 -5.07 -26.52 -26.54
C ASN A 124 -3.58 -26.15 -26.55
N LEU A 125 -3.19 -25.00 -25.98
CA LEU A 125 -1.81 -24.50 -26.00
C LEU A 125 -1.07 -24.72 -24.67
N ILE A 126 -1.71 -25.39 -23.69
CA ILE A 126 -1.13 -25.63 -22.36
C ILE A 126 0.08 -26.56 -22.47
N ARG A 127 1.22 -26.13 -21.89
CA ARG A 127 2.47 -26.90 -21.83
C ARG A 127 3.07 -26.83 -20.42
N TRP A 128 3.78 -27.88 -20.00
CA TRP A 128 4.47 -27.91 -18.70
C TRP A 128 5.49 -26.78 -18.52
N SER A 129 6.15 -26.35 -19.61
CA SER A 129 7.08 -25.22 -19.59
C SER A 129 6.41 -23.90 -19.16
N LEU A 130 5.10 -23.76 -19.37
CA LEU A 130 4.37 -22.57 -18.94
C LEU A 130 4.25 -22.49 -17.43
N VAL A 131 4.15 -23.62 -16.72
CA VAL A 131 4.08 -23.63 -15.25
C VAL A 131 5.37 -23.08 -14.67
N LEU A 132 6.52 -23.54 -15.17
CA LEU A 132 7.83 -23.04 -14.74
C LEU A 132 7.99 -21.55 -15.04
N LYS A 133 7.57 -21.12 -16.23
CA LYS A 133 7.52 -19.68 -16.55
C LYS A 133 6.62 -18.96 -15.55
N ALA A 134 5.35 -19.30 -15.42
CA ALA A 134 4.41 -18.64 -14.51
C ALA A 134 4.93 -18.54 -13.06
N VAL A 135 5.54 -19.61 -12.53
CA VAL A 135 6.16 -19.61 -11.19
C VAL A 135 7.34 -18.64 -11.12
N SER A 136 8.21 -18.62 -12.13
CA SER A 136 9.33 -17.66 -12.19
C SER A 136 8.84 -16.20 -12.24
N GLY A 137 7.79 -15.92 -13.01
CA GLY A 137 7.18 -14.60 -13.09
C GLY A 137 6.56 -14.15 -11.78
N LEU A 138 5.85 -15.06 -11.09
CA LEU A 138 5.33 -14.80 -9.75
C LEU A 138 6.46 -14.49 -8.76
N LEU A 139 7.55 -15.25 -8.81
CA LEU A 139 8.72 -14.98 -7.97
C LEU A 139 9.31 -13.59 -8.27
N ALA A 140 9.45 -13.21 -9.54
CA ALA A 140 9.91 -11.88 -9.92
C ALA A 140 8.99 -10.76 -9.41
N LEU A 141 7.67 -10.96 -9.48
CA LEU A 141 6.69 -10.01 -8.94
C LEU A 141 6.75 -9.91 -7.41
N ILE A 142 6.97 -11.03 -6.70
CA ILE A 142 7.19 -11.04 -5.25
C ILE A 142 8.48 -10.28 -4.90
N CYS A 143 9.56 -10.48 -5.66
CA CYS A 143 10.79 -9.70 -5.51
C CYS A 143 10.54 -8.20 -5.75
N GLY A 144 9.79 -7.84 -6.80
CA GLY A 144 9.48 -6.45 -7.09
C GLY A 144 8.67 -5.80 -5.98
N ASN A 145 7.68 -6.52 -5.45
CA ASN A 145 6.93 -6.07 -4.27
C ASN A 145 7.85 -5.90 -3.05
N GLY A 146 8.69 -6.89 -2.75
CA GLY A 146 9.67 -6.85 -1.67
C GLY A 146 10.63 -5.66 -1.75
N TYR A 147 11.10 -5.33 -2.95
CA TYR A 147 11.88 -4.10 -3.20
C TYR A 147 11.07 -2.86 -2.82
N ILE A 148 9.87 -2.68 -3.38
CA ILE A 148 9.04 -1.48 -3.21
C ILE A 148 8.63 -1.27 -1.75
N VAL A 149 8.15 -2.32 -1.07
CA VAL A 149 7.74 -2.20 0.34
C VAL A 149 8.95 -2.08 1.27
N GLY A 150 10.09 -2.66 0.88
CA GLY A 150 11.34 -2.59 1.64
C GLY A 150 11.93 -1.18 1.64
N ILE A 151 12.08 -0.56 0.46
CA ILE A 151 12.53 0.83 0.37
C ILE A 151 11.57 1.76 1.11
N ASN A 152 10.25 1.52 1.03
CA ASN A 152 9.29 2.36 1.72
C ASN A 152 9.52 2.32 3.23
N GLN A 153 9.68 1.13 3.81
CA GLN A 153 9.95 0.96 5.24
C GLN A 153 11.27 1.62 5.67
N ILE A 154 12.33 1.51 4.87
CA ILE A 154 13.65 2.11 5.18
C ILE A 154 13.55 3.64 5.27
N TYR A 155 12.80 4.29 4.37
CA TYR A 155 12.66 5.76 4.37
C TYR A 155 11.57 6.28 5.31
N ASP A 156 10.71 5.39 5.83
CA ASP A 156 9.60 5.71 6.72
C ASP A 156 9.80 5.22 8.16
N ILE A 157 10.98 4.72 8.55
CA ILE A 157 11.23 4.13 9.89
C ILE A 157 10.65 4.98 11.03
N GLY A 158 10.85 6.30 11.01
CA GLY A 158 10.33 7.20 12.05
C GLY A 158 8.80 7.26 12.10
N ILE A 159 8.13 7.22 10.94
CA ILE A 159 6.67 7.21 10.83
C ILE A 159 6.12 5.83 11.22
N ASP A 160 6.77 4.77 10.73
CA ASP A 160 6.35 3.39 10.99
C ASP A 160 6.53 3.02 12.47
N LYS A 161 7.49 3.60 13.21
CA LYS A 161 7.58 3.45 14.68
C LYS A 161 6.33 3.91 15.43
N VAL A 162 5.60 4.88 14.87
CA VAL A 162 4.35 5.39 15.44
C VAL A 162 3.17 4.56 14.94
N ASN A 163 3.03 4.43 13.63
CA ASN A 163 1.82 3.92 13.01
C ASN A 163 1.80 2.39 12.94
N LYS A 164 2.98 1.78 12.76
CA LYS A 164 3.15 0.36 12.44
C LYS A 164 4.34 -0.23 13.22
N PRO A 165 4.33 -0.16 14.57
CA PRO A 165 5.47 -0.58 15.40
C PRO A 165 5.81 -2.06 15.26
N TYR A 166 4.88 -2.87 14.74
CA TYR A 166 5.07 -4.28 14.44
C TYR A 166 5.90 -4.53 13.16
N LEU A 167 6.19 -3.52 12.34
CA LEU A 167 7.03 -3.71 11.14
C LEU A 167 8.48 -3.96 11.56
N PRO A 168 9.19 -4.88 10.90
CA PRO A 168 10.47 -5.41 11.40
C PRO A 168 11.57 -4.36 11.55
N ILE A 169 11.64 -3.36 10.66
CA ILE A 169 12.63 -2.28 10.79
C ILE A 169 12.25 -1.30 11.92
N ALA A 170 10.95 -1.04 12.10
CA ALA A 170 10.45 -0.16 13.15
C ALA A 170 10.55 -0.80 14.55
N ALA A 171 10.28 -2.10 14.64
CA ALA A 171 10.39 -2.94 15.83
C ALA A 171 11.85 -3.17 16.28
N GLY A 172 12.80 -3.12 15.33
CA GLY A 172 14.21 -3.42 15.58
C GLY A 172 14.60 -4.88 15.30
N ASP A 173 13.65 -5.72 14.89
CA ASP A 173 13.88 -7.12 14.52
C ASP A 173 14.76 -7.27 13.27
N LEU A 174 14.81 -6.24 12.42
CA LEU A 174 15.65 -6.19 11.23
C LEU A 174 16.45 -4.89 11.19
N SER A 175 17.79 -5.02 11.16
CA SER A 175 18.67 -3.85 11.04
C SER A 175 18.49 -3.15 9.69
N VAL A 176 18.76 -1.84 9.64
CA VAL A 176 18.69 -1.05 8.39
C VAL A 176 19.65 -1.59 7.32
N LYS A 177 20.84 -2.07 7.73
CA LYS A 177 21.81 -2.70 6.82
C LYS A 177 21.25 -3.99 6.22
N SER A 178 20.64 -4.85 7.04
CA SER A 178 19.99 -6.09 6.60
C SER A 178 18.79 -5.80 5.69
N ALA A 179 18.02 -4.76 5.99
CA ALA A 179 16.91 -4.34 5.13
C ALA A 179 17.39 -3.87 3.75
N TRP A 180 18.46 -3.07 3.68
CA TRP A 180 19.07 -2.70 2.39
C TRP A 180 19.61 -3.90 1.63
N LEU A 181 20.25 -4.85 2.31
CA LEU A 181 20.69 -6.10 1.68
C LEU A 181 19.51 -6.85 1.06
N LEU A 182 18.39 -7.02 1.79
CA LEU A 182 17.19 -7.65 1.25
C LEU A 182 16.63 -6.90 0.04
N VAL A 183 16.53 -5.56 0.12
CA VAL A 183 16.06 -4.72 -0.99
C VAL A 183 16.92 -4.92 -2.25
N VAL A 184 18.24 -4.89 -2.12
CA VAL A 184 19.17 -5.10 -3.25
C VAL A 184 19.03 -6.52 -3.79
N MET A 185 18.96 -7.53 -2.92
CA MET A 185 18.75 -8.93 -3.33
C MET A 185 17.44 -9.12 -4.09
N PHE A 186 16.36 -8.49 -3.64
CA PHE A 186 15.08 -8.51 -4.35
C PHE A 186 15.18 -7.83 -5.72
N ALA A 187 15.82 -6.67 -5.83
CA ALA A 187 16.00 -5.99 -7.11
C ALA A 187 16.81 -6.86 -8.09
N VAL A 188 17.95 -7.40 -7.65
CA VAL A 188 18.84 -8.23 -8.48
C VAL A 188 18.15 -9.53 -8.88
N ALA A 189 17.54 -10.25 -7.94
CA ALA A 189 16.86 -11.52 -8.24
C ALA A 189 15.69 -11.32 -9.19
N GLY A 190 14.83 -10.33 -8.91
CA GLY A 190 13.67 -10.03 -9.76
C GLY A 190 14.08 -9.59 -11.17
N LEU A 191 15.06 -8.69 -11.29
CA LEU A 191 15.57 -8.23 -12.58
C LEU A 191 16.23 -9.37 -13.37
N SER A 192 17.01 -10.21 -12.70
CA SER A 192 17.65 -11.37 -13.34
C SER A 192 16.61 -12.32 -13.92
N ILE A 193 15.56 -12.64 -13.16
CA ILE A 193 14.48 -13.53 -13.63
C ILE A 193 13.79 -12.96 -14.87
N VAL A 194 13.41 -11.67 -14.87
CA VAL A 194 12.70 -11.08 -16.01
C VAL A 194 13.58 -10.95 -17.25
N ALA A 195 14.84 -10.54 -17.07
CA ALA A 195 15.80 -10.35 -18.15
C ALA A 195 16.12 -11.66 -18.87
N THR A 196 16.23 -12.78 -18.15
CA THR A 196 16.55 -14.08 -18.76
C THR A 196 15.34 -14.82 -19.33
N ASN A 197 14.12 -14.56 -18.83
CA ASN A 197 12.95 -15.40 -19.18
C ASN A 197 11.85 -14.72 -20.01
N TYR A 198 11.77 -13.38 -20.02
CA TYR A 198 10.58 -12.65 -20.50
C TYR A 198 10.84 -11.60 -21.59
N GLY A 199 12.09 -11.43 -22.02
CA GLY A 199 12.47 -10.49 -23.06
C GLY A 199 12.49 -9.02 -22.62
N SER A 200 12.92 -8.15 -23.52
CA SER A 200 13.22 -6.74 -23.23
C SER A 200 11.97 -5.93 -22.85
N PHE A 201 10.81 -6.21 -23.44
CA PHE A 201 9.59 -5.46 -23.17
C PHE A 201 9.09 -5.65 -21.73
N ILE A 202 8.89 -6.89 -21.29
CA ILE A 202 8.49 -7.19 -19.90
C ILE A 202 9.56 -6.73 -18.91
N THR A 203 10.84 -6.89 -19.25
CA THR A 203 11.95 -6.36 -18.43
C THR A 203 11.83 -4.84 -18.27
N SER A 204 11.50 -4.11 -19.34
CA SER A 204 11.32 -2.65 -19.29
C SER A 204 10.13 -2.25 -18.42
N LEU A 205 8.99 -2.96 -18.50
CA LEU A 205 7.83 -2.72 -17.62
C LEU A 205 8.16 -3.01 -16.16
N TYR A 206 8.94 -4.06 -15.89
CA TYR A 206 9.41 -4.40 -14.55
C TYR A 206 10.32 -3.30 -13.99
N CYS A 207 11.29 -2.85 -14.78
CA CYS A 207 12.16 -1.71 -14.43
C CYS A 207 11.35 -0.42 -14.18
N LEU A 208 10.33 -0.15 -15.00
CA LEU A 208 9.41 0.96 -14.78
C LEU A 208 8.69 0.83 -13.43
N GLY A 209 8.20 -0.36 -13.09
CA GLY A 209 7.58 -0.62 -11.79
C GLY A 209 8.51 -0.36 -10.61
N LEU A 210 9.76 -0.83 -10.69
CA LEU A 210 10.78 -0.55 -9.67
C LEU A 210 11.07 0.95 -9.58
N PHE A 211 11.30 1.61 -10.72
CA PHE A 211 11.55 3.05 -10.80
C PHE A 211 10.43 3.87 -10.17
N LEU A 212 9.17 3.56 -10.50
CA LEU A 212 8.00 4.23 -9.93
C LEU A 212 7.92 4.01 -8.40
N GLY A 213 8.26 2.81 -7.92
CA GLY A 213 8.41 2.54 -6.49
C GLY A 213 9.52 3.36 -5.84
N THR A 214 10.67 3.50 -6.50
CA THR A 214 11.79 4.31 -6.02
C THR A 214 11.40 5.78 -5.89
N ILE A 215 10.88 6.40 -6.96
CA ILE A 215 10.50 7.83 -6.91
C ILE A 215 9.37 8.10 -5.92
N TYR A 216 8.54 7.09 -5.63
CA TYR A 216 7.49 7.19 -4.63
C TYR A 216 8.06 7.41 -3.22
N SER A 217 9.11 6.68 -2.82
CA SER A 217 9.64 6.70 -1.45
C SER A 217 10.92 7.53 -1.25
N VAL A 218 11.79 7.64 -2.26
CA VAL A 218 13.18 8.11 -2.10
C VAL A 218 13.32 9.63 -2.36
N PRO A 219 14.00 10.41 -1.49
CA PRO A 219 14.37 11.80 -1.77
C PRO A 219 15.33 11.94 -2.97
N PRO A 220 15.32 13.07 -3.72
CA PRO A 220 14.58 14.30 -3.45
C PRO A 220 13.10 14.23 -3.87
N PHE A 221 12.70 13.29 -4.72
CA PHE A 221 11.36 13.22 -5.29
C PHE A 221 10.29 12.89 -4.25
N ARG A 222 10.40 11.73 -3.59
CA ARG A 222 9.46 11.21 -2.57
C ARG A 222 8.00 11.56 -2.90
N MET A 223 7.55 11.12 -4.07
CA MET A 223 6.28 11.53 -4.68
C MET A 223 5.05 11.19 -3.84
N LYS A 224 5.16 10.28 -2.87
CA LYS A 224 4.13 9.98 -1.87
C LYS A 224 3.61 11.21 -1.11
N ARG A 225 4.37 12.32 -1.09
CA ARG A 225 3.97 13.61 -0.50
C ARG A 225 2.86 14.32 -1.27
N PHE A 226 2.72 14.03 -2.57
CA PHE A 226 1.70 14.60 -3.45
C PHE A 226 0.60 13.55 -3.66
N PRO A 227 -0.61 13.74 -3.07
CA PRO A 227 -1.65 12.69 -3.09
C PRO A 227 -2.02 12.22 -4.50
N VAL A 228 -2.18 13.15 -5.45
CA VAL A 228 -2.56 12.80 -6.83
C VAL A 228 -1.49 11.95 -7.51
N ILE A 229 -0.21 12.34 -7.40
CA ILE A 229 0.90 11.58 -8.01
C ILE A 229 1.04 10.21 -7.33
N ALA A 230 0.90 10.15 -6.00
CA ALA A 230 0.88 8.90 -5.25
C ALA A 230 -0.22 7.95 -5.73
N PHE A 231 -1.41 8.48 -6.01
CA PHE A 231 -2.53 7.71 -6.55
C PHE A 231 -2.22 7.16 -7.93
N LEU A 232 -1.71 8.00 -8.83
CA LEU A 232 -1.34 7.58 -10.18
C LEU A 232 -0.26 6.49 -10.16
N ILE A 233 0.78 6.63 -9.32
CA ILE A 233 1.82 5.60 -9.19
C ILE A 233 1.22 4.27 -8.71
N ILE A 234 0.37 4.29 -7.68
CA ILE A 234 -0.25 3.08 -7.14
C ILE A 234 -1.18 2.45 -8.19
N ALA A 235 -2.01 3.24 -8.85
CA ALA A 235 -2.91 2.78 -9.91
C ALA A 235 -2.14 2.19 -11.10
N THR A 236 -1.05 2.82 -11.53
CA THR A 236 -0.19 2.31 -12.61
C THR A 236 0.49 1.01 -12.21
N VAL A 237 1.18 0.95 -11.07
CA VAL A 237 1.97 -0.23 -10.69
C VAL A 237 1.07 -1.39 -10.29
N ARG A 238 0.09 -1.14 -9.40
CA ARG A 238 -0.74 -2.19 -8.81
C ARG A 238 -1.97 -2.51 -9.65
N GLY A 239 -2.55 -1.50 -10.29
CA GLY A 239 -3.74 -1.63 -11.12
C GLY A 239 -3.39 -2.10 -12.52
N PHE A 240 -2.62 -1.30 -13.26
CA PHE A 240 -2.41 -1.54 -14.69
C PHE A 240 -1.27 -2.52 -14.98
N LEU A 241 -0.04 -2.21 -14.56
CA LEU A 241 1.18 -2.93 -14.97
C LEU A 241 1.17 -4.41 -14.56
N LEU A 242 0.66 -4.72 -13.37
CA LEU A 242 0.50 -6.12 -12.94
C LEU A 242 -0.42 -6.88 -13.90
N ASN A 243 -1.61 -6.33 -14.18
CA ASN A 243 -2.61 -7.00 -15.00
C ASN A 243 -2.15 -7.16 -16.45
N PHE A 244 -1.74 -6.05 -17.05
CA PHE A 244 -1.23 -6.02 -18.41
C PHE A 244 0.03 -6.90 -18.57
N GLY A 245 1.01 -6.73 -17.68
CA GLY A 245 2.31 -7.41 -17.79
C GLY A 245 2.20 -8.92 -17.66
N VAL A 246 1.40 -9.43 -16.70
CA VAL A 246 1.22 -10.88 -16.55
C VAL A 246 0.47 -11.47 -17.73
N TYR A 247 -0.61 -10.83 -18.19
CA TYR A 247 -1.36 -11.35 -19.34
C TYR A 247 -0.54 -11.31 -20.63
N TYR A 248 0.20 -10.22 -20.88
CA TYR A 248 1.14 -10.13 -22.00
C TYR A 248 2.18 -11.25 -21.95
N ALA A 249 2.86 -11.40 -20.81
CA ALA A 249 3.89 -12.42 -20.64
C ALA A 249 3.35 -13.83 -20.85
N THR A 250 2.12 -14.08 -20.39
CA THR A 250 1.48 -15.39 -20.54
C THR A 250 1.12 -15.67 -21.99
N ARG A 251 0.51 -14.71 -22.71
CA ARG A 251 0.22 -14.86 -24.14
C ARG A 251 1.48 -15.07 -24.97
N ALA A 252 2.52 -14.29 -24.71
CA ALA A 252 3.82 -14.45 -25.36
C ALA A 252 4.41 -15.84 -25.09
N ALA A 253 4.28 -16.37 -23.87
CA ALA A 253 4.71 -17.72 -23.53
C ALA A 253 3.89 -18.82 -24.20
N LEU A 254 2.62 -18.54 -24.56
CA LEU A 254 1.78 -19.41 -25.39
C LEU A 254 2.10 -19.30 -26.90
N GLY A 255 3.01 -18.41 -27.30
CA GLY A 255 3.34 -18.14 -28.70
C GLY A 255 2.29 -17.30 -29.43
N LEU A 256 1.45 -16.58 -28.69
CA LEU A 256 0.37 -15.76 -29.24
C LEU A 256 0.79 -14.28 -29.30
N PRO A 257 0.35 -13.53 -30.32
CA PRO A 257 0.43 -12.08 -30.28
C PRO A 257 -0.44 -11.54 -29.12
N PHE A 258 -0.08 -10.37 -28.63
CA PHE A 258 -0.88 -9.69 -27.62
C PHE A 258 -2.21 -9.23 -28.21
N GLU A 259 -3.29 -9.53 -27.51
CA GLU A 259 -4.65 -9.11 -27.85
C GLU A 259 -5.45 -9.02 -26.55
N TRP A 260 -6.23 -7.96 -26.40
CA TRP A 260 -7.08 -7.78 -25.23
C TRP A 260 -8.31 -8.69 -25.29
N SER A 261 -8.56 -9.45 -24.22
CA SER A 261 -9.86 -10.11 -24.01
C SER A 261 -10.77 -9.25 -23.13
N TYR A 262 -12.09 -9.34 -23.34
CA TYR A 262 -13.05 -8.51 -22.58
C TYR A 262 -12.87 -8.67 -21.06
N PRO A 263 -12.72 -9.89 -20.49
CA PRO A 263 -12.52 -10.02 -19.06
C PRO A 263 -11.19 -9.45 -18.58
N VAL A 264 -10.13 -9.50 -19.39
CA VAL A 264 -8.83 -8.90 -19.03
C VAL A 264 -8.91 -7.38 -19.04
N VAL A 265 -9.60 -6.77 -20.03
CA VAL A 265 -9.89 -5.32 -20.02
C VAL A 265 -10.70 -4.93 -18.79
N PHE A 266 -11.71 -5.73 -18.47
CA PHE A 266 -12.53 -5.55 -17.29
C PHE A 266 -11.69 -5.57 -16.01
N ILE A 267 -10.95 -6.65 -15.72
CA ILE A 267 -10.19 -6.74 -14.46
C ILE A 267 -9.10 -5.69 -14.37
N THR A 268 -8.44 -5.37 -15.50
CA THR A 268 -7.41 -4.32 -15.55
C THR A 268 -8.00 -2.97 -15.18
N THR A 269 -9.16 -2.62 -15.76
CA THR A 269 -9.86 -1.37 -15.47
C THR A 269 -10.37 -1.35 -14.03
N PHE A 270 -11.06 -2.41 -13.63
CA PHE A 270 -11.66 -2.57 -12.31
C PHE A 270 -10.62 -2.45 -11.20
N VAL A 271 -9.51 -3.21 -11.29
CA VAL A 271 -8.43 -3.19 -10.30
C VAL A 271 -7.67 -1.87 -10.33
N THR A 272 -7.56 -1.20 -11.49
CA THR A 272 -6.96 0.15 -11.56
C THR A 272 -7.79 1.18 -10.80
N LEU A 273 -9.12 1.17 -10.96
CA LEU A 273 -10.03 1.99 -10.17
C LEU A 273 -10.03 1.58 -8.68
N PHE A 274 -9.96 0.28 -8.39
CA PHE A 274 -9.84 -0.22 -7.01
C PHE A 274 -8.52 0.23 -6.35
N ALA A 275 -7.41 0.23 -7.10
CA ALA A 275 -6.12 0.67 -6.60
C ALA A 275 -6.14 2.14 -6.14
N LEU A 276 -6.96 2.99 -6.78
CA LEU A 276 -7.25 4.34 -6.30
C LEU A 276 -7.96 4.33 -4.93
N VAL A 277 -8.96 3.44 -4.75
CA VAL A 277 -9.64 3.27 -3.46
C VAL A 277 -8.66 2.82 -2.37
N ILE A 278 -7.80 1.85 -2.66
CA ILE A 278 -6.74 1.44 -1.73
C ILE A 278 -5.83 2.62 -1.41
N ALA A 279 -5.44 3.41 -2.42
CA ALA A 279 -4.55 4.55 -2.22
C ALA A 279 -5.16 5.65 -1.34
N ILE A 280 -6.48 5.89 -1.45
CA ILE A 280 -7.24 6.85 -0.64
C ILE A 280 -7.42 6.34 0.79
N THR A 281 -7.68 5.04 0.95
CA THR A 281 -8.02 4.43 2.25
C THR A 281 -6.81 3.93 3.03
N LYS A 282 -5.62 3.83 2.41
CA LYS A 282 -4.40 3.28 3.03
C LYS A 282 -3.98 3.95 4.33
N ASP A 283 -4.23 5.27 4.44
CA ASP A 283 -3.80 6.08 5.58
C ASP A 283 -4.87 6.12 6.69
N LEU A 284 -6.05 5.51 6.47
CA LEU A 284 -7.12 5.48 7.48
C LEU A 284 -6.66 4.87 8.82
N PRO A 285 -6.00 3.68 8.86
CA PRO A 285 -5.54 3.10 10.12
C PRO A 285 -4.45 3.92 10.83
N ASP A 286 -3.80 4.82 10.10
CA ASP A 286 -2.66 5.61 10.56
C ASP A 286 -3.09 6.99 11.13
N VAL A 287 -4.36 7.40 10.97
CA VAL A 287 -4.84 8.77 11.27
C VAL A 287 -4.55 9.24 12.69
N GLU A 288 -4.73 8.39 13.70
CA GLU A 288 -4.49 8.77 15.09
C GLU A 288 -3.01 9.07 15.34
N GLY A 289 -2.12 8.21 14.82
CA GLY A 289 -0.68 8.40 14.92
C GLY A 289 -0.24 9.62 14.12
N ASP A 290 -0.74 9.80 12.91
CA ASP A 290 -0.46 10.96 12.08
C ASP A 290 -0.86 12.27 12.76
N ARG A 291 -2.04 12.33 13.39
CA ARG A 291 -2.46 13.52 14.17
C ARG A 291 -1.53 13.80 15.34
N LYS A 292 -1.15 12.76 16.10
CA LYS A 292 -0.29 12.90 17.27
C LYS A 292 1.09 13.48 16.90
N TYR A 293 1.60 13.16 15.70
CA TYR A 293 2.92 13.60 15.23
C TYR A 293 2.84 14.66 14.12
N GLN A 294 1.69 15.33 13.96
CA GLN A 294 1.49 16.44 13.01
C GLN A 294 1.83 16.08 11.54
N ILE A 295 1.58 14.83 11.15
CA ILE A 295 1.74 14.34 9.78
C ILE A 295 0.48 14.70 8.98
N SER A 296 0.67 15.47 7.91
CA SER A 296 -0.42 15.86 7.02
C SER A 296 -0.69 14.78 5.98
N THR A 297 -1.85 14.15 6.08
CA THR A 297 -2.40 13.20 5.09
C THR A 297 -3.79 13.66 4.66
N LEU A 298 -4.32 13.04 3.60
CA LEU A 298 -5.68 13.33 3.16
C LEU A 298 -6.71 13.00 4.25
N ALA A 299 -6.47 11.92 5.00
CA ALA A 299 -7.32 11.48 6.10
C ALA A 299 -7.22 12.36 7.34
N THR A 300 -6.04 12.93 7.67
CA THR A 300 -5.96 13.92 8.76
C THR A 300 -6.59 15.26 8.38
N LYS A 301 -6.54 15.67 7.10
CA LYS A 301 -7.14 16.92 6.59
C LYS A 301 -8.65 16.87 6.41
N LEU A 302 -9.17 15.84 5.74
CA LEU A 302 -10.61 15.74 5.42
C LEU A 302 -11.41 15.00 6.51
N GLY A 303 -10.73 14.21 7.34
CA GLY A 303 -11.34 13.40 8.39
C GLY A 303 -11.68 11.98 7.94
N VAL A 304 -11.62 11.05 8.90
CA VAL A 304 -11.81 9.61 8.69
C VAL A 304 -13.13 9.31 7.98
N LYS A 305 -14.25 9.87 8.47
CA LYS A 305 -15.59 9.64 7.91
C LYS A 305 -15.68 10.00 6.43
N LYS A 306 -15.18 11.18 6.03
CA LYS A 306 -15.23 11.61 4.62
C LYS A 306 -14.39 10.70 3.72
N ILE A 307 -13.22 10.27 4.17
CA ILE A 307 -12.35 9.36 3.40
C ILE A 307 -12.92 7.95 3.31
N ALA A 308 -13.48 7.42 4.39
CA ALA A 308 -14.15 6.13 4.37
C ALA A 308 -15.36 6.14 3.42
N LEU A 309 -16.19 7.19 3.46
CA LEU A 309 -17.33 7.34 2.56
C LEU A 309 -16.90 7.54 1.10
N LEU A 310 -15.85 8.33 0.84
CA LEU A 310 -15.30 8.51 -0.50
C LEU A 310 -14.78 7.18 -1.07
N GLY A 311 -13.99 6.43 -0.31
CA GLY A 311 -13.49 5.12 -0.73
C GLY A 311 -14.63 4.12 -0.98
N THR A 312 -15.62 4.11 -0.09
CA THR A 312 -16.82 3.27 -0.22
C THR A 312 -17.61 3.64 -1.48
N GLY A 313 -17.88 4.92 -1.70
CA GLY A 313 -18.64 5.41 -2.86
C GLY A 313 -17.95 5.10 -4.18
N LEU A 314 -16.65 5.36 -4.29
CA LEU A 314 -15.87 5.03 -5.50
C LEU A 314 -15.90 3.53 -5.79
N LEU A 315 -15.78 2.69 -4.76
CA LEU A 315 -15.82 1.25 -4.93
C LEU A 315 -17.23 0.74 -5.29
N LEU A 316 -18.28 1.34 -4.73
CA LEU A 316 -19.67 1.04 -5.13
C LEU A 316 -19.95 1.41 -6.58
N VAL A 317 -19.46 2.56 -7.05
CA VAL A 317 -19.56 2.94 -8.46
C VAL A 317 -18.87 1.91 -9.35
N ASN A 318 -17.70 1.40 -8.94
CA ASN A 318 -16.98 0.35 -9.65
C ASN A 318 -17.81 -0.96 -9.72
N TYR A 319 -18.43 -1.38 -8.61
CA TYR A 319 -19.32 -2.55 -8.59
C TYR A 319 -20.56 -2.38 -9.47
N ILE A 320 -21.23 -1.23 -9.37
CA ILE A 320 -22.40 -0.91 -10.19
C ILE A 320 -22.03 -0.92 -11.66
N GLY A 321 -20.90 -0.31 -12.03
CA GLY A 321 -20.37 -0.35 -13.39
C GLY A 321 -20.11 -1.77 -13.89
N SER A 322 -19.64 -2.66 -13.03
CA SER A 322 -19.41 -4.07 -13.35
C SER A 322 -20.72 -4.83 -13.61
N ILE A 323 -21.74 -4.59 -12.78
CA ILE A 323 -23.08 -5.16 -12.97
C ILE A 323 -23.67 -4.70 -14.30
N PHE A 324 -23.56 -3.41 -14.62
CA PHE A 324 -24.00 -2.87 -15.91
C PHE A 324 -23.22 -3.46 -17.08
N ALA A 325 -21.89 -3.56 -16.98
CA ALA A 325 -21.07 -4.16 -18.03
C ALA A 325 -21.51 -5.60 -18.34
N ALA A 326 -21.78 -6.41 -17.31
CA ALA A 326 -22.32 -7.75 -17.48
C ALA A 326 -23.70 -7.76 -18.16
N ALA A 327 -24.59 -6.86 -17.75
CA ALA A 327 -25.95 -6.77 -18.30
C ALA A 327 -25.97 -6.36 -19.78
N TYR A 328 -25.14 -5.38 -20.17
CA TYR A 328 -25.06 -4.86 -21.53
C TYR A 328 -24.21 -5.72 -22.48
N MET A 329 -23.24 -6.47 -21.96
CA MET A 329 -22.33 -7.29 -22.76
C MET A 329 -22.47 -8.79 -22.43
N PRO A 330 -23.63 -9.41 -22.72
CA PRO A 330 -23.92 -10.79 -22.33
C PRO A 330 -23.03 -11.83 -23.02
N GLN A 331 -22.40 -11.47 -24.14
CA GLN A 331 -21.46 -12.33 -24.88
C GLN A 331 -20.04 -12.27 -24.29
N ALA A 332 -19.72 -11.19 -23.57
CA ALA A 332 -18.39 -10.98 -23.00
C ALA A 332 -18.25 -11.56 -21.59
N PHE A 333 -19.36 -11.66 -20.85
CA PHE A 333 -19.38 -12.03 -19.43
C PHE A 333 -20.45 -13.05 -19.09
N ARG A 334 -20.13 -13.96 -18.16
CA ARG A 334 -21.07 -14.89 -17.54
C ARG A 334 -21.97 -14.15 -16.56
N ARG A 335 -23.08 -13.60 -17.07
CA ARG A 335 -24.06 -12.81 -16.30
C ARG A 335 -24.56 -13.50 -15.03
N SER A 336 -24.79 -14.82 -15.11
CA SER A 336 -25.26 -15.63 -13.98
C SER A 336 -24.26 -15.70 -12.82
N LEU A 337 -22.98 -15.38 -13.05
CA LEU A 337 -21.96 -15.28 -12.03
C LEU A 337 -21.63 -13.82 -11.69
N MET A 338 -21.35 -13.00 -12.70
CA MET A 338 -20.84 -11.64 -12.53
C MET A 338 -21.83 -10.74 -11.78
N ILE A 339 -23.11 -10.74 -12.18
CA ILE A 339 -24.14 -9.89 -11.56
C ILE A 339 -24.36 -10.24 -10.09
N PRO A 340 -24.70 -11.49 -9.70
CA PRO A 340 -24.92 -11.81 -8.30
C PRO A 340 -23.64 -11.64 -7.46
N ALA A 341 -22.47 -12.01 -7.97
CA ALA A 341 -21.22 -11.88 -7.22
C ALA A 341 -20.91 -10.41 -6.88
N HIS A 342 -20.93 -9.51 -7.87
CA HIS A 342 -20.65 -8.09 -7.63
C HIS A 342 -21.76 -7.41 -6.81
N THR A 343 -23.01 -7.87 -6.94
CA THR A 343 -24.13 -7.40 -6.08
C THR A 343 -23.88 -7.77 -4.62
N ILE A 344 -23.50 -9.02 -4.34
CA ILE A 344 -23.20 -9.48 -2.97
C ILE A 344 -22.02 -8.69 -2.40
N LEU A 345 -20.93 -8.52 -3.16
CA LEU A 345 -19.76 -7.76 -2.72
C LEU A 345 -20.08 -6.29 -2.44
N ALA A 346 -20.94 -5.66 -3.27
CA ALA A 346 -21.43 -4.30 -3.03
C ALA A 346 -22.28 -4.20 -1.75
N LEU A 347 -23.19 -5.15 -1.51
CA LEU A 347 -24.00 -5.19 -0.29
C LEU A 347 -23.13 -5.42 0.96
N CYS A 348 -22.13 -6.31 0.88
CA CYS A 348 -21.18 -6.51 1.97
C CYS A 348 -20.35 -5.25 2.24
N LEU A 349 -19.96 -4.50 1.22
CA LEU A 349 -19.28 -3.21 1.37
C LEU A 349 -20.16 -2.18 2.09
N ILE A 350 -21.43 -2.06 1.70
CA ILE A 350 -22.39 -1.16 2.37
C ILE A 350 -22.54 -1.56 3.84
N PHE A 351 -22.70 -2.85 4.12
CA PHE A 351 -22.82 -3.36 5.48
C PHE A 351 -21.57 -3.05 6.33
N GLN A 352 -20.38 -3.22 5.76
CA GLN A 352 -19.12 -2.91 6.47
C GLN A 352 -18.92 -1.41 6.68
N ALA A 353 -19.35 -0.57 5.75
CA ALA A 353 -19.35 0.88 5.94
C ALA A 353 -20.35 1.30 7.04
N TRP A 354 -21.52 0.65 7.11
CA TRP A 354 -22.49 0.86 8.18
C TRP A 354 -21.92 0.44 9.55
N LEU A 355 -21.27 -0.73 9.66
CA LEU A 355 -20.60 -1.16 10.89
C LEU A 355 -19.52 -0.18 11.35
N LEU A 356 -18.74 0.37 10.41
CA LEU A 356 -17.74 1.39 10.70
C LEU A 356 -18.36 2.67 11.29
N ASP A 357 -19.50 3.12 10.73
CA ASP A 357 -20.22 4.30 11.22
C ASP A 357 -20.85 4.05 12.60
N GLN A 358 -21.45 2.87 12.82
CA GLN A 358 -21.98 2.46 14.13
C GLN A 358 -20.91 2.39 15.22
N ALA A 359 -19.71 1.96 14.86
CA ALA A 359 -18.56 1.95 15.77
C ALA A 359 -17.92 3.34 15.98
N ASN A 360 -18.56 4.40 15.50
CA ASN A 360 -18.10 5.79 15.56
C ASN A 360 -16.64 5.96 15.11
N TYR A 361 -16.24 5.22 14.07
CA TYR A 361 -14.89 5.25 13.51
C TYR A 361 -13.77 5.00 14.55
N SER A 362 -13.98 4.06 15.47
CA SER A 362 -12.91 3.62 16.38
C SER A 362 -11.72 3.03 15.61
N LYS A 363 -10.52 3.09 16.19
CA LYS A 363 -9.29 2.57 15.57
C LYS A 363 -9.42 1.12 15.08
N ASP A 364 -10.02 0.27 15.89
CA ASP A 364 -10.21 -1.14 15.58
C ASP A 364 -11.22 -1.33 14.45
N ALA A 365 -12.29 -0.54 14.43
CA ALA A 365 -13.26 -0.55 13.35
C ALA A 365 -12.64 -0.06 12.03
N ILE A 366 -11.84 1.01 12.05
CA ILE A 366 -11.11 1.51 10.88
C ILE A 366 -10.15 0.45 10.35
N THR A 367 -9.39 -0.19 11.24
CA THR A 367 -8.42 -1.24 10.87
C THR A 367 -9.15 -2.44 10.26
N SER A 368 -10.29 -2.83 10.83
CA SER A 368 -11.13 -3.93 10.33
C SER A 368 -11.73 -3.60 8.96
N PHE A 369 -12.27 -2.39 8.78
CA PHE A 369 -12.77 -1.90 7.51
C PHE A 369 -11.67 -1.89 6.44
N TYR A 370 -10.48 -1.38 6.75
CA TYR A 370 -9.35 -1.37 5.81
C TYR A 370 -8.91 -2.79 5.41
N ARG A 371 -8.89 -3.74 6.35
CA ARG A 371 -8.65 -5.17 6.04
C ARG A 371 -9.75 -5.73 5.14
N PHE A 372 -11.00 -5.35 5.36
CA PHE A 372 -12.12 -5.78 4.54
C PHE A 372 -12.00 -5.30 3.08
N ILE A 373 -11.55 -4.05 2.85
CA ILE A 373 -11.25 -3.54 1.51
C ILE A 373 -10.23 -4.44 0.79
N TRP A 374 -9.20 -4.93 1.48
CA TRP A 374 -8.27 -5.91 0.89
C TRP A 374 -8.91 -7.26 0.60
N ASN A 375 -9.84 -7.73 1.45
CA ASN A 375 -10.56 -8.99 1.20
C ASN A 375 -11.42 -8.90 -0.06
N LEU A 376 -12.09 -7.77 -0.28
CA LEU A 376 -12.80 -7.50 -1.53
C LEU A 376 -11.84 -7.57 -2.72
N PHE A 377 -10.70 -6.90 -2.64
CA PHE A 377 -9.67 -6.95 -3.69
C PHE A 377 -9.21 -8.38 -4.02
N TYR A 378 -9.10 -9.27 -3.03
CA TYR A 378 -8.78 -10.69 -3.26
C TYR A 378 -9.93 -11.45 -3.92
N ALA A 379 -11.17 -11.17 -3.51
CA ALA A 379 -12.35 -11.82 -4.07
C ALA A 379 -12.46 -11.58 -5.59
N GLU A 380 -12.14 -10.37 -6.06
CA GLU A 380 -12.13 -10.04 -7.49
C GLU A 380 -11.23 -10.96 -8.31
N TYR A 381 -9.99 -11.15 -7.86
CA TYR A 381 -9.06 -12.03 -8.56
C TYR A 381 -9.45 -13.50 -8.47
N ILE A 382 -10.16 -13.92 -7.42
CA ILE A 382 -10.67 -15.29 -7.29
C ILE A 382 -11.80 -15.54 -8.31
N ILE A 383 -12.70 -14.57 -8.47
CA ILE A 383 -13.86 -14.70 -9.36
C ILE A 383 -13.45 -14.48 -10.83
N PHE A 384 -12.50 -13.59 -11.08
CA PHE A 384 -12.10 -13.12 -12.41
C PHE A 384 -11.91 -14.20 -13.49
N PRO A 385 -11.18 -15.32 -13.25
CA PRO A 385 -10.95 -16.31 -14.31
C PRO A 385 -12.24 -16.94 -14.84
N LEU A 386 -13.30 -16.95 -14.02
CA LEU A 386 -14.59 -17.54 -14.32
C LEU A 386 -15.61 -16.57 -14.92
N LEU A 387 -15.28 -15.27 -14.98
CA LEU A 387 -16.16 -14.22 -15.51
C LEU A 387 -16.44 -14.34 -17.00
#